data_AF-A0A7S2T9N3-F1
#
_entry.id   AF-A0A7S2T9N3-F1
#
_cell.length_a   1.000
_cell.length_b   1.000
_cell.length_c   1.000
_cell.angle_alpha   90.00
_cell.angle_beta   90.00
_cell.angle_gamma   90.00
#
_symmetry.space_group_name_H-M   'P 1'
#
loop_
_entity.id
_entity.type
_entity.pdbx_description
1 polymer ?
#
loop_
_entity_poly.entity_id
_entity_poly.type
_entity_poly.pdbx_seq_one_letter_code
_entity_poly.pdbx_strand_id
1 'polypeptide(L)'
;GLRARKRRPSGAMVADTDVVVSYGDVVLRRRDALTLMDGEWLNDQVITFFLEYLKREAPGSGPKVEFLHASLVHLVACLPDQDQVDSVLSSLSLGEKEVVLAPINDSTDPSEPESGSHWSLPRAP
;
A
#
# COMPACT_ATOMS: atom_id res chain seq x y z
N GLY A 1 11.97 -23.65 -8.96
CA GLY A 1 12.08 -23.53 -10.43
C GLY A 1 11.77 -22.12 -10.82
N LEU A 2 12.78 -21.34 -11.23
CA LEU A 2 12.63 -19.94 -11.66
C LEU A 2 11.74 -19.90 -12.90
N ARG A 3 10.56 -19.29 -12.80
CA ARG A 3 9.73 -18.97 -13.97
C ARG A 3 10.29 -17.69 -14.61
N ALA A 4 10.82 -17.84 -15.81
CA ALA A 4 11.31 -16.73 -16.63
C ALA A 4 10.17 -15.75 -16.94
N ARG A 5 10.43 -14.44 -16.76
CA ARG A 5 9.51 -13.35 -17.10
C ARG A 5 9.15 -13.43 -18.59
N LYS A 6 7.86 -13.54 -18.91
CA LYS A 6 7.35 -13.53 -20.29
C LYS A 6 7.45 -12.09 -20.82
N ARG A 7 8.29 -11.87 -21.85
CA ARG A 7 8.45 -10.55 -22.49
C ARG A 7 7.10 -10.10 -23.10
N ARG A 8 6.67 -8.87 -22.76
CA ARG A 8 5.45 -8.23 -23.27
C ARG A 8 5.58 -7.92 -24.78
N PRO A 9 4.51 -8.07 -25.59
CA PRO A 9 4.54 -7.74 -27.00
C PRO A 9 4.53 -6.21 -27.20
N SER A 10 5.29 -5.73 -28.20
CA SER A 10 5.39 -4.31 -28.56
C SER A 10 4.16 -3.87 -29.35
N GLY A 11 3.24 -3.14 -28.70
CA GLY A 11 2.11 -2.52 -29.35
C GLY A 11 1.61 -1.35 -28.50
N ALA A 12 1.97 -0.13 -28.91
CA ALA A 12 1.70 1.16 -28.27
C ALA A 12 2.22 1.29 -26.82
N MET A 13 3.23 2.14 -26.60
CA MET A 13 3.50 2.71 -25.26
C MET A 13 2.31 3.61 -24.87
N VAL A 14 1.20 3.00 -24.48
CA VAL A 14 0.21 3.67 -23.63
C VAL A 14 0.94 3.89 -22.31
N ALA A 15 1.14 5.15 -21.93
CA ALA A 15 2.08 5.48 -20.88
C ALA A 15 1.64 4.79 -19.58
N ASP A 16 2.56 4.06 -18.95
CA ASP A 16 2.36 3.39 -17.65
C ASP A 16 1.92 4.38 -16.54
N THR A 17 1.98 5.68 -16.82
CA THR A 17 1.60 6.79 -15.96
C THR A 17 0.14 7.21 -16.06
N ASP A 18 -0.63 6.71 -17.03
CA ASP A 18 -2.01 7.12 -17.25
C ASP A 18 -2.86 6.81 -16.00
N VAL A 19 -3.65 7.79 -15.55
CA VAL A 19 -4.58 7.60 -14.43
C VAL A 19 -5.71 6.68 -14.87
N VAL A 20 -5.92 5.59 -14.14
CA VAL A 20 -7.03 4.67 -14.37
C VAL A 20 -8.14 4.90 -13.33
N VAL A 21 -7.77 5.18 -12.08
CA VAL A 21 -8.71 5.48 -11.00
C VAL A 21 -8.16 6.63 -10.16
N SER A 22 -9.03 7.56 -9.78
CA SER A 22 -8.79 8.52 -8.70
C SER A 22 -9.91 8.36 -7.69
N TYR A 23 -9.57 7.97 -6.47
CA TYR A 23 -10.52 7.63 -5.43
C TYR A 23 -9.99 8.02 -4.06
N GLY A 24 -10.70 8.94 -3.40
CA GLY A 24 -10.21 9.55 -2.17
C GLY A 24 -8.83 10.16 -2.35
N ASP A 25 -7.90 9.78 -1.47
CA ASP A 25 -6.51 10.25 -1.49
C ASP A 25 -5.59 9.33 -2.33
N VAL A 26 -6.18 8.42 -3.09
CA VAL A 26 -5.45 7.38 -3.83
C VAL A 26 -5.67 7.55 -5.34
N VAL A 27 -4.58 7.48 -6.10
CA VAL A 27 -4.62 7.48 -7.56
C VAL A 27 -3.95 6.22 -8.07
N LEU A 28 -4.71 5.37 -8.76
CA LEU A 28 -4.17 4.23 -9.49
C LEU A 28 -3.79 4.65 -10.91
N ARG A 29 -2.56 4.34 -11.29
CA ARG A 29 -2.09 4.45 -12.67
C ARG A 29 -2.18 3.11 -13.37
N ARG A 30 -2.01 3.14 -14.69
CA ARG A 30 -2.02 1.93 -15.52
C ARG A 30 -1.03 0.90 -15.00
N ARG A 31 0.18 1.31 -14.61
CA ARG A 31 1.17 0.39 -14.02
C ARG A 31 0.68 -0.32 -12.76
N ASP A 32 -0.09 0.37 -11.91
CA ASP A 32 -0.61 -0.18 -10.67
C ASP A 32 -1.73 -1.18 -10.99
N ALA A 33 -2.64 -0.81 -11.90
CA ALA A 33 -3.70 -1.72 -12.34
C ALA A 33 -3.16 -3.01 -12.98
N LEU A 34 -1.99 -2.97 -13.63
CA LEU A 34 -1.36 -4.15 -14.20
C LEU A 34 -0.88 -5.16 -13.14
N THR A 35 -0.70 -4.74 -11.88
CA THR A 35 -0.33 -5.68 -10.80
C THR A 35 -1.50 -6.55 -10.32
N LEU A 36 -2.72 -6.24 -10.75
CA LEU A 36 -3.91 -7.07 -10.50
C LEU A 36 -4.01 -8.28 -11.43
N MET A 37 -3.13 -8.39 -12.44
CA MET A 37 -3.17 -9.50 -13.39
C MET A 37 -2.65 -10.80 -12.76
N ASP A 38 -3.16 -11.93 -13.24
CA ASP A 38 -2.77 -13.26 -12.76
C ASP A 38 -1.25 -13.47 -12.79
N GLY A 39 -0.69 -13.87 -11.65
CA GLY A 39 0.74 -14.18 -11.51
C GLY A 39 1.63 -12.98 -11.21
N GLU A 40 1.05 -11.78 -11.07
CA GLU A 40 1.75 -10.58 -10.61
C GLU A 40 1.59 -10.39 -9.09
N TRP A 41 2.52 -9.66 -8.48
CA TRP A 41 2.44 -9.27 -7.07
C TRP A 41 1.74 -7.93 -6.94
N LEU A 42 0.79 -7.82 -6.00
CA LEU A 42 0.17 -6.54 -5.68
C LEU A 42 1.21 -5.56 -5.16
N ASN A 43 1.17 -4.33 -5.66
CA ASN A 43 1.99 -3.24 -5.16
C ASN A 43 1.27 -2.45 -4.06
N ASP A 44 2.04 -1.56 -3.42
CA ASP A 44 1.59 -0.66 -2.36
C ASP A 44 0.37 0.15 -2.77
N GLN A 45 0.32 0.60 -4.02
CA GLN A 45 -0.71 1.51 -4.52
C GLN A 45 -2.06 0.82 -4.62
N VAL A 46 -2.09 -0.44 -5.09
CA VAL A 46 -3.31 -1.26 -5.16
C VAL A 46 -3.81 -1.63 -3.77
N ILE A 47 -2.90 -2.01 -2.85
CA ILE A 47 -3.27 -2.33 -1.47
C ILE A 47 -3.82 -1.09 -0.76
N THR A 48 -3.17 0.05 -0.93
CA THR A 48 -3.60 1.33 -0.37
C THR A 48 -4.96 1.75 -0.92
N PHE A 49 -5.21 1.57 -2.22
CA PHE A 49 -6.53 1.80 -2.82
C PHE A 49 -7.62 0.95 -2.16
N PHE A 50 -7.36 -0.34 -1.94
CA PHE A 50 -8.33 -1.21 -1.32
C PHE A 50 -8.63 -0.82 0.13
N LEU A 51 -7.62 -0.42 0.90
CA LEU A 51 -7.80 0.05 2.27
C LEU A 51 -8.57 1.37 2.34
N GLU A 52 -8.32 2.30 1.42
CA GLU A 52 -9.09 3.55 1.31
C GLU A 52 -10.55 3.27 0.91
N TYR A 53 -10.78 2.28 0.04
CA TYR A 53 -12.12 1.80 -0.27
C TYR A 53 -12.82 1.25 0.97
N LEU A 54 -12.15 0.39 1.75
CA LEU A 54 -12.73 -0.15 3.00
C LEU A 54 -13.04 0.95 4.02
N LYS A 55 -12.14 1.94 4.16
CA LYS A 55 -12.34 3.08 5.06
C LYS A 55 -13.63 3.84 4.76
N ARG A 56 -14.02 3.94 3.49
CA ARG A 56 -15.20 4.69 3.05
C ARG A 56 -16.47 3.84 2.97
N GLU A 57 -16.35 2.60 2.52
CA GLU A 57 -17.50 1.80 2.06
C GLU A 57 -17.78 0.56 2.91
N ALA A 58 -16.81 0.09 3.72
CA ALA A 58 -16.98 -1.16 4.46
C ALA A 58 -17.91 -1.00 5.67
N PRO A 59 -18.84 -1.95 5.90
CA PRO A 59 -19.58 -2.01 7.15
C PRO A 59 -18.62 -2.13 8.35
N GLY A 60 -18.75 -1.23 9.33
CA GLY A 60 -17.86 -1.18 10.49
C GLY A 60 -16.66 -0.24 10.32
N SER A 61 -16.50 0.42 9.18
CA SER A 61 -15.66 1.62 9.09
C SER A 61 -16.27 2.76 9.92
N GLY A 62 -15.44 3.73 10.30
CA GLY A 62 -15.87 4.85 11.13
C GLY A 62 -14.70 5.56 11.79
N PRO A 63 -14.96 6.61 12.59
CA PRO A 63 -13.91 7.46 13.17
C PRO A 63 -12.93 6.70 14.08
N LYS A 64 -13.35 5.56 14.63
CA LYS A 64 -12.56 4.72 15.55
C LYS A 64 -11.72 3.65 14.87
N VAL A 65 -11.84 3.47 13.56
CA VAL A 65 -11.04 2.51 12.79
C VAL A 65 -10.15 3.27 11.83
N GLU A 66 -8.85 3.01 11.88
CA GLU A 66 -7.87 3.62 10.98
C GLU A 66 -7.26 2.58 10.05
N PHE A 67 -7.12 2.95 8.78
CA PHE A 67 -6.51 2.13 7.75
C PHE A 67 -5.27 2.87 7.24
N LEU A 68 -4.07 2.34 7.53
CA LEU A 68 -2.82 2.99 7.14
C LEU A 68 -2.44 2.64 5.71
N HIS A 69 -1.88 3.62 5.00
CA HIS A 69 -1.34 3.42 3.65
C HIS A 69 -0.08 2.57 3.70
N ALA A 70 0.11 1.68 2.72
CA ALA A 70 1.25 0.76 2.70
C ALA A 70 2.61 1.49 2.70
N SER A 71 2.71 2.57 1.93
CA SER A 71 3.93 3.40 1.89
C SER A 71 4.24 4.08 3.23
N LEU A 72 3.21 4.48 3.99
CA LEU A 72 3.39 5.06 5.33
C LEU A 72 3.88 4.00 6.31
N VAL A 73 3.30 2.79 6.28
CA VAL A 73 3.72 1.68 7.15
C VAL A 73 5.16 1.28 6.85
N HIS A 74 5.53 1.17 5.58
CA HIS A 74 6.90 0.86 5.19
C HIS A 74 7.88 1.96 5.61
N LEU A 75 7.54 3.24 5.40
CA LEU A 75 8.34 4.37 5.88
C LEU A 75 8.61 4.25 7.39
N VAL A 76 7.55 4.08 8.19
CA VAL A 76 7.65 3.97 9.65
C VAL A 76 8.50 2.77 10.07
N ALA A 77 8.37 1.63 9.39
CA ALA A 77 9.17 0.44 9.67
C ALA A 77 10.67 0.63 9.42
N CYS A 78 11.06 1.58 8.55
CA CYS A 78 12.44 1.88 8.21
C CYS A 78 13.03 3.07 8.97
N LEU A 79 12.26 3.77 9.82
CA LEU A 79 12.77 4.87 10.62
C LEU A 79 13.69 4.37 11.75
N PRO A 80 14.80 5.06 12.04
CA PRO A 80 15.82 4.55 12.95
C PRO A 80 15.50 4.72 14.44
N ASP A 81 14.55 5.59 14.79
CA ASP A 81 14.20 5.91 16.17
C ASP A 81 12.71 6.25 16.33
N GLN A 82 12.23 6.12 17.58
CA GLN A 82 10.83 6.31 17.94
C GLN A 82 10.37 7.78 17.81
N ASP A 83 11.26 8.76 18.01
CA ASP A 83 10.89 10.18 17.94
C ASP A 83 10.47 10.55 16.50
N GLN A 84 11.15 10.01 15.49
CA GLN A 84 10.76 10.17 14.09
C GLN A 84 9.45 9.46 13.76
N VAL A 85 9.25 8.24 14.28
CA VAL A 85 7.98 7.51 14.13
C VAL A 85 6.82 8.31 14.69
N ASP A 86 6.95 8.82 15.91
CA ASP A 86 5.93 9.62 16.58
C ASP A 86 5.67 10.92 15.82
N SER A 87 6.71 11.57 15.30
CA SER A 87 6.58 12.77 14.47
C SER A 87 5.72 12.51 13.23
N VAL A 88 5.95 11.40 12.51
CA VAL A 88 5.21 11.04 11.29
C VAL A 88 3.75 10.68 11.60
N LEU A 89 3.52 9.92 12.67
CA LEU A 89 2.20 9.41 13.04
C LEU A 89 1.35 10.39 13.85
N SER A 90 1.94 11.46 14.40
CA SER A 90 1.28 12.44 15.28
C SER A 90 -0.03 13.01 14.71
N SER A 91 -0.09 13.19 13.39
CA SER A 91 -1.27 13.74 12.69
C SER A 91 -2.48 12.81 12.61
N LEU A 92 -2.31 11.52 12.91
CA LEU A 92 -3.33 10.49 12.70
C LEU A 92 -4.18 10.18 13.94
N SER A 93 -3.86 10.77 15.09
CA SER A 93 -4.55 10.53 16.36
C SER A 93 -4.75 9.04 16.66
N LEU A 94 -3.73 8.20 16.40
CA LEU A 94 -3.85 6.74 16.49
C LEU A 94 -4.25 6.26 17.89
N GLY A 95 -3.89 7.00 18.95
CA GLY A 95 -4.30 6.69 20.32
C GLY A 95 -5.79 6.83 20.61
N GLU A 96 -6.57 7.45 19.71
CA GLU A 96 -8.03 7.57 19.81
C GLU A 96 -8.76 6.45 19.04
N LYS A 97 -8.02 5.60 18.33
CA LYS A 97 -8.56 4.53 17.49
C LYS A 97 -8.69 3.24 18.30
N GLU A 98 -9.79 2.52 18.10
CA GLU A 98 -9.99 1.18 18.68
C GLU A 98 -9.38 0.08 17.80
N VAL A 99 -9.18 0.38 16.52
CA VAL A 99 -8.60 -0.57 15.55
C VAL A 99 -7.72 0.21 14.59
N VAL A 100 -6.47 -0.25 14.45
CA VAL A 100 -5.58 0.21 13.38
C VAL A 100 -5.19 -0.99 12.52
N LEU A 101 -5.43 -0.87 11.22
CA LEU A 101 -5.05 -1.86 10.20
C LEU A 101 -3.88 -1.29 9.41
N ALA A 102 -2.75 -1.99 9.46
CA ALA A 102 -1.49 -1.56 8.87
C ALA A 102 -0.95 -2.65 7.96
N PRO A 103 -0.97 -2.51 6.62
CA PRO A 103 -0.38 -3.51 5.73
C PRO A 103 1.14 -3.51 5.87
N ILE A 104 1.72 -4.66 6.20
CA ILE A 104 3.17 -4.84 6.35
C ILE A 104 3.71 -5.64 5.17
N ASN A 105 4.75 -5.10 4.54
CA ASN A 105 5.59 -5.78 3.58
C ASN A 105 6.87 -6.29 4.30
N ASP A 106 7.41 -7.44 3.89
CA ASP A 106 8.66 -8.00 4.42
C ASP A 106 9.93 -7.33 3.88
N SER A 107 9.81 -6.32 3.02
CA SER A 107 10.90 -5.44 2.59
C SER A 107 11.54 -4.72 3.77
N THR A 108 12.87 -4.71 3.78
CA THR A 108 13.69 -4.10 4.84
C THR A 108 14.42 -2.83 4.41
N ASP A 109 14.36 -2.45 3.13
CA ASP A 109 15.09 -1.31 2.57
C ASP A 109 14.16 -0.40 1.76
N PRO A 110 13.91 0.85 2.21
CA PRO A 110 13.03 1.79 1.53
C PRO A 110 13.63 2.36 0.25
N SER A 111 14.92 2.13 0.00
CA SER A 111 15.61 2.53 -1.22
C SER A 111 15.50 1.50 -2.34
N GLU A 112 15.06 0.27 -2.04
CA GLU A 112 14.85 -0.78 -3.03
C GLU A 112 13.38 -0.81 -3.49
N PRO A 113 13.06 -0.18 -4.65
CA PRO A 113 11.69 -0.18 -5.14
C PRO A 113 11.24 -1.59 -5.50
N GLU A 114 9.96 -1.89 -5.27
CA GLU A 114 9.34 -3.19 -5.60
C GLU A 114 10.03 -4.39 -4.93
N SER A 115 10.66 -4.16 -3.78
CA SER A 115 11.23 -5.20 -2.93
C SER A 115 10.17 -5.83 -2.01
N GLY A 116 10.54 -6.96 -1.39
CA GLY A 116 9.63 -7.78 -0.61
C GLY A 116 8.90 -8.84 -1.43
N SER A 117 8.44 -9.87 -0.73
CA SER A 117 7.83 -11.07 -1.26
C SER A 117 6.60 -11.51 -0.46
N HIS A 118 6.17 -10.72 0.53
CA HIS A 118 5.01 -11.07 1.34
C HIS A 118 4.31 -9.84 1.89
N TRP A 119 2.97 -9.88 1.85
CA TRP A 119 2.10 -8.90 2.49
C TRP A 119 1.35 -9.56 3.65
N SER A 120 1.33 -8.89 4.79
CA SER A 120 0.53 -9.28 5.96
C SER A 120 -0.29 -8.09 6.45
N LEU A 121 -1.42 -8.35 7.11
CA LEU A 121 -2.28 -7.31 7.67
C LEU A 121 -2.52 -7.58 9.17
N PRO A 122 -1.57 -7.17 10.04
CA PRO A 122 -1.81 -7.19 11.47
C PRO A 122 -2.90 -6.20 11.87
N ARG A 123 -3.59 -6.56 12.95
CA ARG A 123 -4.49 -5.67 13.68
C ARG A 123 -3.79 -5.24 14.96
N ALA A 124 -3.55 -3.94 15.11
CA ALA A 124 -3.12 -3.39 16.40
C ALA A 124 -4.35 -3.20 17.33
N PRO A 125 -4.23 -3.52 18.62
CA PRO A 125 -5.28 -3.26 19.61
C PRO A 125 -5.44 -1.77 19.91
#